data_AF-A0A1S1V9X8-F1
#
_entry.id   AF-A0A1S1V9X8-F1
#
_cell.length_a   1.000
_cell.length_b   1.000
_cell.length_c   1.000
_cell.angle_alpha   90.00
_cell.angle_beta   90.00
_cell.angle_gamma   90.00
#
_symmetry.space_group_name_H-M   'P 1'
#
loop_
_entity.id
_entity.type
_entity.pdbx_description
1 polymer ?
#
loop_
_entity_poly.entity_id
_entity_poly.type
_entity_poly.pdbx_seq_one_letter_code
_entity_poly.pdbx_strand_id
1 'polypeptide(L)'
;MSTFLKLAITKIGDLLLRDKITMDKDGNPIAGIKLAIPSYQRPYKWTAKNAIQLLDDIIDAKNENKETYRVGTLILHQEEEHTYSIVDGQQRTITFSLLLKALGAESISFLDQPLADNPHNTRNIPNNFRTLERRANNIIDERDRVALLDYVENNCELIVVITENISEAFQFFDSQNARGKKLYPHDLLKAYHLREMNDLDAAEIEGVVKSWENLEQKELASLFSDYLYRLKEWTKGNKAWELNEHNIHKFKGITWQDNFPYAQYYKGAFAYADTVNHSTTPFVSGMRKLKPFQLDTPIIAGKPFFDYAKHYFKILKDIQNNDKYEGYFINDNDIVKTLDLRTYKNGVGNRITRLLFDTAILLYVDRFCPERPEKVDLEMLDQFVVFAFVWAYSLRAQYQNVGWLSAQNYIIGNDVTNSFNIYKMITESDSPVSLLSVLSDNIIPLSIGSVVAKKDNLDDQDEEGIYQNYLHYFKTNKYLEDKNEK
;
A
#
# COMPACT_ATOMS: atom_id res chain seq x y z
N MET A 1 5.01 15.49 29.34
CA MET A 1 4.43 14.45 30.20
C MET A 1 5.44 13.32 30.29
N SER A 2 5.65 12.76 31.49
CA SER A 2 6.61 11.69 31.72
C SER A 2 6.23 10.44 30.92
N THR A 3 7.08 10.05 29.99
CA THR A 3 6.98 8.85 29.15
C THR A 3 7.14 7.60 30.02
N PHE A 4 6.04 6.90 30.32
CA PHE A 4 6.08 5.60 31.04
C PHE A 4 6.36 4.46 30.06
N LEU A 5 7.60 4.41 29.57
CA LEU A 5 8.11 3.25 28.87
C LEU A 5 8.62 2.22 29.88
N LYS A 6 8.08 1.00 29.85
CA LYS A 6 8.58 -0.13 30.65
C LYS A 6 9.20 -1.16 29.71
N LEU A 7 10.48 -1.44 29.94
CA LEU A 7 11.17 -2.57 29.32
C LEU A 7 11.09 -3.77 30.25
N ALA A 8 10.80 -4.93 29.70
CA ALA A 8 10.67 -6.16 30.43
C ALA A 8 11.15 -7.36 29.60
N ILE A 9 11.28 -8.50 30.25
CA ILE A 9 11.55 -9.79 29.62
C ILE A 9 10.46 -10.74 30.06
N THR A 10 9.98 -11.56 29.12
CA THR A 10 9.05 -12.63 29.45
C THR A 10 9.43 -13.93 28.77
N LYS A 11 9.31 -15.01 29.54
CA LYS A 11 9.29 -16.37 29.02
C LYS A 11 7.95 -16.64 28.33
N ILE A 12 7.96 -17.51 27.33
CA ILE A 12 6.75 -17.88 26.60
C ILE A 12 5.72 -18.57 27.52
N GLY A 13 6.17 -19.43 28.44
CA GLY A 13 5.29 -20.09 29.41
C GLY A 13 4.66 -19.10 30.39
N ASP A 14 5.43 -18.12 30.88
CA ASP A 14 4.89 -17.08 31.77
C ASP A 14 3.83 -16.24 31.05
N LEU A 15 4.11 -15.86 29.80
CA LEU A 15 3.23 -14.99 29.02
C LEU A 15 1.92 -15.66 28.60
N LEU A 16 1.97 -16.91 28.13
CA LEU A 16 0.83 -17.58 27.49
C LEU A 16 0.11 -18.59 28.39
N LEU A 17 0.75 -19.10 29.45
CA LEU A 17 0.17 -20.09 30.36
C LEU A 17 -0.11 -19.53 31.76
N ARG A 18 0.60 -18.47 32.16
CA ARG A 18 0.55 -17.92 33.53
C ARG A 18 0.11 -16.45 33.58
N ASP A 19 -0.31 -15.89 32.44
CA ASP A 19 -0.79 -14.51 32.29
C ASP A 19 0.15 -13.50 33.00
N LYS A 20 1.46 -13.61 32.73
CA LYS A 20 2.51 -12.90 33.45
C LYS A 20 3.67 -12.50 32.55
N ILE A 21 4.24 -11.32 32.77
CA ILE A 21 5.57 -10.94 32.28
C ILE A 21 6.59 -11.28 33.36
N THR A 22 7.60 -12.08 33.01
CA THR A 22 8.57 -12.67 33.94
C THR A 22 9.21 -11.63 34.85
N MET A 23 9.80 -10.59 34.29
CA MET A 23 10.44 -9.51 35.03
C MET A 23 10.51 -8.20 34.24
N ASP A 24 10.27 -7.08 34.92
CA ASP A 24 10.56 -5.74 34.41
C ASP A 24 12.05 -5.37 34.59
N LYS A 25 12.42 -4.15 34.18
CA LYS A 25 13.77 -3.60 34.34
C LYS A 25 14.30 -3.62 35.78
N ASP A 26 13.41 -3.61 36.77
CA ASP A 26 13.73 -3.56 38.20
C ASP A 26 13.71 -4.97 38.83
N GLY A 27 13.49 -6.01 38.00
CA GLY A 27 13.45 -7.41 38.43
C GLY A 27 12.09 -7.86 38.97
N ASN A 28 11.05 -7.02 38.87
CA ASN A 28 9.74 -7.32 39.43
C ASN A 28 8.82 -8.01 38.41
N PRO A 29 8.07 -9.05 38.81
CA PRO A 29 7.08 -9.67 37.94
C PRO A 29 5.87 -8.77 37.72
N ILE A 30 5.31 -8.78 36.51
CA ILE A 30 4.01 -8.14 36.20
C ILE A 30 2.99 -9.26 35.99
N ALA A 31 2.08 -9.44 36.95
CA ALA A 31 1.09 -10.51 36.95
C ALA A 31 -0.31 -10.04 36.49
N GLY A 32 -1.16 -11.00 36.13
CA GLY A 32 -2.55 -10.75 35.75
C GLY A 32 -2.66 -10.05 34.40
N ILE A 33 -1.83 -10.41 33.43
CA ILE A 33 -1.79 -9.80 32.10
C ILE A 33 -2.83 -10.45 31.21
N LYS A 34 -3.76 -9.65 30.72
CA LYS A 34 -4.70 -10.05 29.69
C LYS A 34 -4.21 -9.51 28.34
N LEU A 35 -3.62 -10.40 27.54
CA LEU A 35 -3.21 -10.06 26.18
C LEU A 35 -4.42 -9.96 25.25
N ALA A 36 -4.47 -8.90 24.44
CA ALA A 36 -5.50 -8.69 23.44
C ALA A 36 -4.90 -8.50 22.04
N ILE A 37 -5.57 -9.03 21.02
CA ILE A 37 -5.29 -8.69 19.61
C ILE A 37 -6.30 -7.62 19.18
N PRO A 38 -5.87 -6.35 19.04
CA PRO A 38 -6.79 -5.27 18.69
C PRO A 38 -7.26 -5.39 17.23
N SER A 39 -8.45 -4.84 16.94
CA SER A 39 -9.13 -4.95 15.63
C SER A 39 -8.32 -4.36 14.47
N TYR A 40 -7.44 -3.41 14.76
CA TYR A 40 -6.58 -2.78 13.76
C TYR A 40 -5.40 -3.63 13.27
N GLN A 41 -5.10 -4.72 13.97
CA GLN A 41 -4.04 -5.61 13.58
C GLN A 41 -4.36 -6.36 12.28
N ARG A 42 -3.29 -6.75 11.58
CA ARG A 42 -3.44 -7.56 10.36
C ARG A 42 -3.84 -9.01 10.70
N PRO A 43 -4.53 -9.70 9.79
CA PRO A 43 -4.78 -11.14 9.92
C PRO A 43 -3.49 -11.97 10.06
N TYR A 44 -3.62 -13.20 10.56
CA TYR A 44 -2.56 -14.19 10.65
C TYR A 44 -2.13 -14.68 9.26
N LYS A 45 -1.03 -14.11 8.74
CA LYS A 45 -0.47 -14.35 7.40
C LYS A 45 0.68 -15.37 7.41
N TRP A 46 1.11 -15.87 8.56
CA TRP A 46 2.16 -16.89 8.61
C TRP A 46 1.67 -18.21 8.03
N THR A 47 2.46 -18.79 7.13
CA THR A 47 2.18 -20.08 6.51
C THR A 47 2.87 -21.22 7.26
N ALA A 48 2.55 -22.46 6.90
CA ALA A 48 3.20 -23.65 7.47
C ALA A 48 4.73 -23.58 7.40
N LYS A 49 5.29 -23.00 6.32
CA LYS A 49 6.75 -22.80 6.21
C LYS A 49 7.31 -21.96 7.35
N ASN A 50 6.65 -20.87 7.72
CA ASN A 50 7.11 -20.00 8.81
C ASN A 50 6.97 -20.70 10.18
N ALA A 51 5.86 -21.41 10.39
CA ALA A 51 5.63 -22.16 11.64
C ALA A 51 6.64 -23.30 11.81
N ILE A 52 6.95 -24.02 10.73
CA ILE A 52 8.00 -25.05 10.69
C ILE A 52 9.36 -24.44 10.99
N GLN A 53 9.71 -23.34 10.32
CA GLN A 53 11.00 -22.68 10.55
C GLN A 53 11.16 -22.29 12.03
N LEU A 54 10.13 -21.70 12.65
CA LEU A 54 10.17 -21.34 14.07
C LEU A 54 10.43 -22.58 14.94
N LEU A 55 9.74 -23.70 14.67
CA LEU A 55 9.93 -24.93 15.43
C LEU A 55 11.34 -25.51 15.23
N ASP A 56 11.82 -25.58 13.99
CA ASP A 56 13.15 -26.09 13.68
C ASP A 56 14.23 -25.23 14.38
N ASP A 57 14.09 -23.89 14.37
CA ASP A 57 15.01 -22.97 15.08
C ASP A 57 15.03 -23.20 16.61
N ILE A 58 13.88 -23.52 17.21
CA ILE A 58 13.76 -23.83 18.66
C ILE A 58 14.44 -25.16 18.97
N ILE A 59 14.22 -26.19 18.15
CA ILE A 59 14.84 -27.50 18.32
C ILE A 59 16.37 -27.36 18.20
N ASP A 60 16.86 -26.60 17.23
CA ASP A 60 18.29 -26.34 17.08
C ASP A 60 18.86 -25.63 18.30
N ALA A 61 18.17 -24.59 18.81
CA ALA A 61 18.60 -23.88 20.00
C ALA A 61 18.65 -24.78 21.25
N LYS A 62 17.67 -25.67 21.41
CA LYS A 62 17.64 -26.69 22.47
C LYS A 62 18.82 -27.66 22.34
N ASN A 63 19.08 -28.17 21.14
CA ASN A 63 20.15 -29.14 20.89
C ASN A 63 21.55 -28.54 21.07
N GLU A 64 21.70 -27.23 20.82
CA GLU A 64 22.90 -26.46 21.14
C GLU A 64 23.04 -26.13 22.64
N ASN A 65 22.11 -26.58 23.49
CA ASN A 65 22.05 -26.29 24.92
C ASN A 65 22.07 -24.79 25.25
N LYS A 66 21.42 -23.96 24.43
CA LYS A 66 21.28 -22.53 24.72
C LYS A 66 20.36 -22.35 25.93
N GLU A 67 20.89 -21.79 27.02
CA GLU A 67 20.10 -21.50 28.23
C GLU A 67 18.96 -20.50 27.97
N THR A 68 19.14 -19.61 27.00
CA THR A 68 18.12 -18.63 26.60
C THR A 68 18.06 -18.52 25.09
N TYR A 69 16.89 -18.78 24.52
CA TYR A 69 16.59 -18.55 23.12
C TYR A 69 15.71 -17.30 22.96
N ARG A 70 16.33 -16.21 22.49
CA ARG A 70 15.61 -14.94 22.30
C ARG A 70 14.84 -14.95 20.99
N VAL A 71 13.52 -15.10 21.07
CA VAL A 71 12.61 -15.24 19.92
C VAL A 71 12.19 -13.88 19.32
N GLY A 72 12.55 -12.79 20.01
CA GLY A 72 12.55 -11.41 19.53
C GLY A 72 11.78 -10.46 20.44
N THR A 73 11.15 -9.43 19.86
CA THR A 73 10.49 -8.34 20.60
C THR A 73 8.96 -8.45 20.52
N LEU A 74 8.28 -8.16 21.62
CA LEU A 74 6.83 -7.98 21.75
C LEU A 74 6.56 -6.54 22.17
N ILE A 75 5.73 -5.82 21.42
CA ILE A 75 5.35 -4.44 21.77
C ILE A 75 3.90 -4.45 22.22
N LEU A 76 3.66 -3.96 23.43
CA LEU A 76 2.36 -3.90 24.08
C LEU A 76 1.95 -2.46 24.34
N HIS A 77 0.70 -2.14 24.00
CA HIS A 77 0.03 -0.93 24.46
C HIS A 77 -0.87 -1.31 25.65
N GLN A 78 -0.63 -0.67 26.79
CA GLN A 78 -1.47 -0.83 27.97
C GLN A 78 -2.69 0.10 27.85
N GLU A 79 -3.87 -0.48 27.61
CA GLU A 79 -5.12 0.27 27.44
C GLU A 79 -5.76 0.59 28.79
N GLU A 80 -5.91 -0.43 29.64
CA GLU A 80 -6.52 -0.36 30.96
C GLU A 80 -5.62 -1.08 31.99
N GLU A 81 -6.04 -1.09 33.25
CA GLU A 81 -5.40 -1.92 34.25
C GLU A 81 -5.45 -3.39 33.79
N HIS A 82 -4.29 -4.04 33.70
CA HIS A 82 -4.12 -5.44 33.29
C HIS A 82 -4.41 -5.82 31.83
N THR A 83 -4.95 -4.95 30.97
CA THR A 83 -5.20 -5.25 29.55
C THR A 83 -4.10 -4.70 28.65
N TYR A 84 -3.48 -5.58 27.86
CA TYR A 84 -2.33 -5.28 27.01
C TYR A 84 -2.57 -5.67 25.56
N SER A 85 -2.78 -4.67 24.71
CA SER A 85 -2.99 -4.84 23.27
C SER A 85 -1.68 -5.02 22.54
N ILE A 86 -1.60 -6.06 21.69
CA ILE A 86 -0.41 -6.36 20.91
C ILE A 86 -0.30 -5.37 19.75
N VAL A 87 0.78 -4.58 19.73
CA VAL A 87 1.14 -3.66 18.63
C VAL A 87 2.12 -4.31 17.66
N ASP A 88 3.06 -5.11 18.16
CA ASP A 88 3.97 -5.92 17.34
C ASP A 88 4.20 -7.29 17.98
N GLY A 89 4.48 -8.30 17.15
CA GLY A 89 4.77 -9.67 17.59
C GLY A 89 3.60 -10.65 17.46
N GLN A 90 2.40 -10.18 17.08
CA GLN A 90 1.19 -11.01 16.98
C GLN A 90 1.40 -12.36 16.29
N GLN A 91 2.01 -12.37 15.09
CA GLN A 91 2.15 -13.62 14.32
C GLN A 91 2.99 -14.65 15.08
N ARG A 92 4.01 -14.22 15.82
CA ARG A 92 4.82 -15.09 16.68
C ARG A 92 4.01 -15.55 17.87
N THR A 93 3.35 -14.64 18.59
CA THR A 93 2.54 -14.95 19.78
C THR A 93 1.46 -15.99 19.48
N ILE A 94 0.72 -15.83 18.36
CA ILE A 94 -0.25 -16.83 17.89
C ILE A 94 0.45 -18.16 17.61
N THR A 95 1.58 -18.16 16.88
CA THR A 95 2.27 -19.40 16.51
C THR A 95 2.84 -20.15 17.72
N PHE A 96 3.38 -19.44 18.72
CA PHE A 96 3.80 -20.03 20.00
C PHE A 96 2.63 -20.65 20.74
N SER A 97 1.48 -19.97 20.77
CA SER A 97 0.27 -20.50 21.38
C SER A 97 -0.19 -21.80 20.69
N LEU A 98 -0.15 -21.85 19.36
CA LEU A 98 -0.45 -23.07 18.60
C LEU A 98 0.56 -24.18 18.85
N LEU A 99 1.86 -23.85 18.98
CA LEU A 99 2.92 -24.81 19.27
C LEU A 99 2.79 -25.40 20.67
N LEU A 100 2.57 -24.58 21.69
CA LEU A 100 2.33 -25.04 23.07
C LEU A 100 1.14 -26.01 23.12
N LYS A 101 0.02 -25.64 22.47
CA LYS A 101 -1.15 -26.52 22.36
C LYS A 101 -0.83 -27.83 21.65
N ALA A 102 -0.05 -27.79 20.57
CA ALA A 102 0.38 -28.98 19.83
C ALA A 102 1.32 -29.89 20.65
N LEU A 103 2.16 -29.31 21.51
CA LEU A 103 3.05 -30.04 22.40
C LEU A 103 2.32 -30.64 23.62
N GLY A 104 1.11 -30.18 23.92
CA GLY A 104 0.25 -30.73 24.97
C GLY A 104 0.08 -29.81 26.19
N ALA A 105 0.41 -28.52 26.08
CA ALA A 105 0.13 -27.56 27.14
C ALA A 105 -1.38 -27.45 27.40
N GLU A 106 -1.74 -27.28 28.67
CA GLU A 106 -3.11 -27.06 29.09
C GLU A 106 -3.66 -25.70 28.60
N SER A 107 -4.96 -25.47 28.79
CA SER A 107 -5.75 -24.34 28.28
C SER A 107 -4.98 -23.02 28.14
N ILE A 108 -4.95 -22.47 26.92
CA ILE A 108 -4.27 -21.20 26.58
C ILE A 108 -5.34 -20.13 26.34
N SER A 109 -5.59 -19.30 27.34
CA SER A 109 -6.62 -18.24 27.33
C SER A 109 -6.52 -17.31 26.12
N PHE A 110 -5.30 -17.01 25.67
CA PHE A 110 -5.02 -16.17 24.50
C PHE A 110 -5.61 -16.74 23.19
N LEU A 111 -5.81 -18.05 23.08
CA LEU A 111 -6.40 -18.67 21.89
C LEU A 111 -7.93 -18.58 21.85
N ASP A 112 -8.58 -18.26 22.97
CA ASP A 112 -10.04 -18.20 23.08
C ASP A 112 -10.61 -16.83 22.65
N GLN A 113 -9.75 -15.83 22.46
CA GLN A 113 -10.20 -14.50 22.02
C GLN A 113 -10.67 -14.51 20.57
N PRO A 114 -11.68 -13.69 20.22
CA PRO A 114 -12.13 -13.56 18.85
C PRO A 114 -11.04 -12.90 17.99
N LEU A 115 -10.84 -13.43 16.78
CA LEU A 115 -10.03 -12.80 15.75
C LEU A 115 -10.94 -12.20 14.69
N ALA A 116 -10.46 -11.16 14.02
CA ALA A 116 -11.16 -10.57 12.87
C ALA A 116 -11.55 -11.65 11.85
N ASP A 117 -12.79 -11.60 11.35
CA ASP A 117 -13.29 -12.51 10.33
C ASP A 117 -12.53 -12.28 9.01
N ASN A 118 -11.56 -13.16 8.74
CA ASN A 118 -10.67 -13.05 7.60
C ASN A 118 -10.29 -14.45 7.06
N PRO A 119 -10.34 -14.67 5.73
CA PRO A 119 -9.97 -15.96 5.12
C PRO A 119 -8.57 -16.45 5.50
N HIS A 120 -7.62 -15.54 5.75
CA HIS A 120 -6.28 -15.92 6.20
C HIS A 120 -6.29 -16.52 7.60
N ASN A 121 -7.06 -15.98 8.54
CA ASN A 121 -7.18 -16.54 9.89
C ASN A 121 -7.78 -17.95 9.81
N THR A 122 -8.92 -18.08 9.13
CA THR A 122 -9.67 -19.33 8.99
C THR A 122 -8.87 -20.42 8.27
N ARG A 123 -7.99 -20.05 7.34
CA ARG A 123 -7.14 -21.00 6.62
C ARG A 123 -5.83 -21.31 7.34
N ASN A 124 -5.09 -20.28 7.73
CA ASN A 124 -3.70 -20.44 8.17
C ASN A 124 -3.60 -20.95 9.60
N ILE A 125 -4.50 -20.55 10.51
CA ILE A 125 -4.43 -20.98 11.91
C ILE A 125 -4.64 -22.50 12.02
N PRO A 126 -5.72 -23.10 11.48
CA PRO A 126 -5.89 -24.56 11.55
C PRO A 126 -4.80 -25.31 10.78
N ASN A 127 -4.35 -24.79 9.64
CA ASN A 127 -3.29 -25.42 8.85
C ASN A 127 -1.94 -25.46 9.60
N ASN A 128 -1.56 -24.35 10.24
CA ASN A 128 -0.33 -24.30 11.02
C ASN A 128 -0.44 -25.13 12.28
N PHE A 129 -1.59 -25.12 12.98
CA PHE A 129 -1.82 -26.01 14.12
C PHE A 129 -1.63 -27.48 13.72
N ARG A 130 -2.31 -27.96 12.67
CA ARG A 130 -2.15 -29.35 12.17
C ARG A 130 -0.72 -29.68 11.77
N THR A 131 0.00 -28.71 11.21
CA THR A 131 1.40 -28.89 10.80
C THR A 131 2.31 -29.05 12.02
N LEU A 132 2.13 -28.21 13.04
CA LEU A 132 2.87 -28.27 14.30
C LEU A 132 2.52 -29.54 15.08
N GLU A 133 1.23 -29.90 15.14
CA GLU A 133 0.75 -31.13 15.76
C GLU A 133 1.34 -32.38 15.10
N ARG A 134 1.39 -32.43 13.77
CA ARG A 134 2.08 -33.51 13.05
C ARG A 134 3.57 -33.58 13.39
N ARG A 135 4.25 -32.43 13.48
CA ARG A 135 5.66 -32.37 13.84
C ARG A 135 5.89 -32.85 15.28
N ALA A 136 5.05 -32.40 16.22
CA ALA A 136 5.09 -32.81 17.63
C ALA A 136 4.84 -34.31 17.79
N ASN A 137 3.86 -34.87 17.09
CA ASN A 137 3.54 -36.31 17.14
C ASN A 137 4.59 -37.19 16.46
N ASN A 138 5.45 -36.64 15.61
CA ASN A 138 6.57 -37.37 15.01
C ASN A 138 7.78 -37.47 15.96
N ILE A 139 7.75 -36.81 17.12
CA ILE A 139 8.75 -36.98 18.17
C ILE A 139 8.42 -38.30 18.88
N ILE A 140 9.18 -39.36 18.59
CA ILE A 140 8.90 -40.73 19.02
C ILE A 140 9.09 -40.89 20.54
N ASP A 141 10.12 -40.25 21.10
CA ASP A 141 10.40 -40.31 22.53
C ASP A 141 9.59 -39.22 23.27
N GLU A 142 8.69 -39.67 24.14
CA GLU A 142 7.90 -38.77 24.99
C GLU A 142 8.79 -37.88 25.87
N ARG A 143 9.98 -38.37 26.26
CA ARG A 143 10.96 -37.55 27.01
C ARG A 143 11.45 -36.37 26.20
N ASP A 144 11.70 -36.56 24.91
CA ASP A 144 12.14 -35.49 24.01
C ASP A 144 11.04 -34.47 23.79
N ARG A 145 9.78 -34.93 23.69
CA ARG A 145 8.61 -34.06 23.59
C ARG A 145 8.43 -33.21 24.85
N VAL A 146 8.49 -33.83 26.03
CA VAL A 146 8.40 -33.12 27.32
C VAL A 146 9.56 -32.13 27.48
N ALA A 147 10.78 -32.52 27.11
CA ALA A 147 11.94 -31.63 27.14
C ALA A 147 11.80 -30.45 26.16
N LEU A 148 11.18 -30.66 25.00
CA LEU A 148 10.91 -29.58 24.05
C LEU A 148 9.82 -28.63 24.58
N LEU A 149 8.75 -29.16 25.20
CA LEU A 149 7.73 -28.35 25.84
C LEU A 149 8.34 -27.48 26.95
N ASP A 150 9.12 -28.09 27.85
CA ASP A 150 9.85 -27.38 28.92
C ASP A 150 10.75 -26.28 28.36
N TYR A 151 11.49 -26.56 27.28
CA TYR A 151 12.35 -25.57 26.63
C TYR A 151 11.55 -24.41 26.03
N VAL A 152 10.41 -24.69 25.39
CA VAL A 152 9.51 -23.64 24.87
C VAL A 152 8.97 -22.80 26.01
N GLU A 153 8.55 -23.41 27.12
CA GLU A 153 8.00 -22.68 28.27
C GLU A 153 9.02 -21.82 28.99
N ASN A 154 10.22 -22.37 29.22
CA ASN A 154 11.14 -21.86 30.23
C ASN A 154 12.42 -21.20 29.67
N ASN A 155 12.77 -21.47 28.41
CA ASN A 155 14.01 -20.98 27.79
C ASN A 155 13.76 -20.07 26.58
N CYS A 156 12.56 -20.11 25.97
CA CYS A 156 12.19 -19.16 24.93
C CYS A 156 11.73 -17.83 25.54
N GLU A 157 12.42 -16.74 25.19
CA GLU A 157 12.19 -15.41 25.78
C GLU A 157 11.88 -14.32 24.75
N LEU A 158 11.00 -13.40 25.12
CA LEU A 158 10.70 -12.16 24.41
C LEU A 158 11.24 -10.96 25.20
N ILE A 159 11.77 -9.97 24.47
CA ILE A 159 11.92 -8.60 25.00
C ILE A 159 10.55 -7.94 24.89
N VAL A 160 10.01 -7.42 25.98
CA VAL A 160 8.71 -6.75 26.00
C VAL A 160 8.91 -5.26 26.17
N VAL A 161 8.30 -4.48 25.28
CA VAL A 161 8.21 -3.02 25.38
C VAL A 161 6.76 -2.69 25.69
N ILE A 162 6.52 -2.07 26.84
CA ILE A 162 5.19 -1.66 27.30
C ILE A 162 5.14 -0.14 27.34
N THR A 163 4.09 0.44 26.79
CA THR A 163 3.78 1.87 26.94
C THR A 163 2.27 2.04 27.10
N GLU A 164 1.88 3.07 27.83
CA GLU A 164 0.49 3.50 27.99
C GLU A 164 0.04 4.38 26.80
N ASN A 165 1.00 4.83 25.96
CA ASN A 165 0.74 5.66 24.79
C ASN A 165 0.81 4.82 23.51
N ILE A 166 -0.34 4.63 22.87
CA ILE A 166 -0.43 3.87 21.61
C ILE A 166 0.48 4.45 20.53
N SER A 167 0.60 5.78 20.43
CA SER A 167 1.45 6.43 19.43
C SER A 167 2.94 6.08 19.60
N GLU A 168 3.40 5.95 20.84
CA GLU A 168 4.77 5.52 21.15
C GLU A 168 5.00 4.06 20.78
N ALA A 169 4.09 3.16 21.16
CA ALA A 169 4.20 1.72 20.85
C ALA A 169 4.42 1.51 19.35
N PHE A 170 3.69 2.28 18.59
CA PHE A 170 3.72 2.33 17.16
C PHE A 170 4.99 2.99 16.57
N GLN A 171 5.59 4.00 17.24
CA GLN A 171 6.92 4.50 16.87
C GLN A 171 8.00 3.44 17.09
N PHE A 172 7.91 2.66 18.17
CA PHE A 172 8.79 1.51 18.39
C PHE A 172 8.63 0.47 17.29
N PHE A 173 7.40 0.16 16.90
CA PHE A 173 7.11 -0.72 15.77
C PHE A 173 7.79 -0.23 14.48
N ASP A 174 7.67 1.04 14.14
CA ASP A 174 8.31 1.60 12.94
C ASP A 174 9.85 1.46 13.02
N SER A 175 10.45 1.78 14.16
CA SER A 175 11.91 1.72 14.36
C SER A 175 12.48 0.28 14.33
N GLN A 176 11.72 -0.71 14.82
CA GLN A 176 12.12 -2.12 14.81
C GLN A 176 12.03 -2.70 13.40
N ASN A 177 10.96 -2.38 12.66
CA ASN A 177 10.76 -2.87 11.30
C ASN A 177 11.75 -2.27 10.29
N ALA A 178 12.30 -1.08 10.55
CA ALA A 178 13.39 -0.50 9.75
C ALA A 178 14.64 -1.40 9.71
N ARG A 179 14.86 -2.27 10.72
CA ARG A 179 16.01 -3.18 10.81
C ARG A 179 15.71 -4.62 10.38
N GLY A 180 14.45 -4.98 10.16
CA GLY A 180 13.97 -6.36 9.92
C GLY A 180 13.51 -6.65 8.49
N LYS A 181 12.69 -7.70 8.31
CA LYS A 181 12.04 -8.00 7.01
C LYS A 181 11.11 -6.84 6.65
N LYS A 182 11.48 -6.08 5.62
CA LYS A 182 10.76 -4.87 5.18
C LYS A 182 9.27 -5.14 4.99
N LEU A 183 8.44 -4.45 5.77
CA LEU A 183 7.02 -4.27 5.49
C LEU A 183 6.85 -3.45 4.21
N TYR A 184 5.69 -3.55 3.57
CA TYR A 184 5.40 -2.63 2.49
C TYR A 184 5.25 -1.21 3.06
N PRO A 185 5.67 -0.15 2.34
CA PRO A 185 5.49 1.22 2.81
C PRO A 185 4.04 1.53 3.20
N HIS A 186 3.05 1.02 2.47
CA HIS A 186 1.65 1.27 2.81
C HIS A 186 1.23 0.66 4.17
N ASP A 187 1.89 -0.41 4.65
CA ASP A 187 1.63 -0.98 5.97
C ASP A 187 2.09 -0.03 7.10
N LEU A 188 3.22 0.65 6.92
CA LEU A 188 3.71 1.67 7.87
C LEU A 188 2.78 2.90 7.87
N LEU A 189 2.27 3.29 6.71
CA LEU A 189 1.30 4.38 6.60
C LEU A 189 -0.03 4.02 7.25
N LYS A 190 -0.53 2.80 7.05
CA LYS A 190 -1.71 2.30 7.77
C LYS A 190 -1.56 2.48 9.28
N ALA A 191 -0.45 1.99 9.84
CA ALA A 191 -0.18 2.10 11.27
C ALA A 191 -0.10 3.57 11.74
N TYR A 192 0.52 4.45 10.95
CA TYR A 192 0.56 5.89 11.25
C TYR A 192 -0.84 6.51 11.28
N HIS A 193 -1.64 6.32 10.23
CA HIS A 193 -2.93 6.97 10.14
C HIS A 193 -3.98 6.39 11.10
N LEU A 194 -3.86 5.13 11.53
CA LEU A 194 -4.68 4.61 12.63
C LEU A 194 -4.46 5.35 13.95
N ARG A 195 -3.22 5.79 14.25
CA ARG A 195 -2.90 6.61 15.44
C ARG A 195 -3.56 7.99 15.42
N GLU A 196 -3.96 8.45 14.24
CA GLU A 196 -4.55 9.78 14.04
C GLU A 196 -6.09 9.72 14.08
N MET A 197 -6.67 8.55 14.39
CA MET A 197 -8.11 8.32 14.52
C MET A 197 -8.57 8.19 15.99
N ASN A 198 -7.97 8.95 16.91
CA ASN A 198 -8.19 8.79 18.36
C ASN A 198 -9.64 9.04 18.83
N ASP A 199 -10.46 9.73 18.02
CA ASP A 199 -11.84 10.08 18.36
C ASP A 199 -12.89 9.17 17.69
N LEU A 200 -12.47 8.15 16.91
CA LEU A 200 -13.39 7.20 16.28
C LEU A 200 -13.68 6.02 17.19
N ASP A 201 -14.89 5.47 17.11
CA ASP A 201 -15.23 4.27 17.87
C ASP A 201 -14.56 3.01 17.29
N ALA A 202 -14.51 1.94 18.11
CA ALA A 202 -13.85 0.70 17.74
C ALA A 202 -14.48 0.03 16.49
N ALA A 203 -15.79 0.19 16.27
CA ALA A 203 -16.49 -0.40 15.13
C ALA A 203 -16.18 0.36 13.82
N GLU A 204 -16.05 1.68 13.88
CA GLU A 204 -15.60 2.50 12.75
C GLU A 204 -14.16 2.17 12.35
N ILE A 205 -13.26 2.07 13.33
CA ILE A 205 -11.86 1.67 13.11
C ILE A 205 -11.80 0.28 12.46
N GLU A 206 -12.57 -0.69 12.97
CA GLU A 206 -12.65 -2.03 12.39
C GLU A 206 -13.16 -1.99 10.94
N GLY A 207 -14.18 -1.19 10.65
CA GLY A 207 -14.71 -1.00 9.31
C GLY A 207 -13.67 -0.45 8.32
N VAL A 208 -12.89 0.54 8.74
CA VAL A 208 -11.79 1.12 7.94
C VAL A 208 -10.70 0.07 7.68
N VAL A 209 -10.29 -0.66 8.72
CA VAL A 209 -9.26 -1.70 8.63
C VAL A 209 -9.70 -2.85 7.73
N LYS A 210 -10.95 -3.31 7.85
CA LYS A 210 -11.52 -4.34 6.99
C LYS A 210 -11.56 -3.88 5.54
N SER A 211 -11.99 -2.64 5.29
CA SER A 211 -11.99 -2.07 3.93
C SER A 211 -10.58 -1.98 3.34
N TRP A 212 -9.56 -1.70 4.15
CA TRP A 212 -8.16 -1.64 3.71
C TRP A 212 -7.58 -3.01 3.38
N GLU A 213 -7.79 -4.01 4.26
CA GLU A 213 -7.28 -5.37 4.05
C GLU A 213 -7.98 -6.11 2.91
N ASN A 214 -9.20 -5.69 2.55
CA ASN A 214 -9.93 -6.24 1.39
C ASN A 214 -9.35 -5.78 0.04
N LEU A 215 -8.51 -4.74 0.00
CA LEU A 215 -7.81 -4.35 -1.21
C LEU A 215 -6.67 -5.33 -1.52
N GLU A 216 -6.39 -5.56 -2.80
CA GLU A 216 -5.25 -6.39 -3.21
C GLU A 216 -3.95 -5.70 -2.80
N GLN A 217 -3.18 -6.37 -1.93
CA GLN A 217 -2.07 -5.73 -1.21
C GLN A 217 -0.86 -5.44 -2.09
N LYS A 218 -0.62 -6.19 -3.16
CA LYS A 218 0.48 -5.93 -4.10
C LYS A 218 0.18 -4.73 -4.99
N GLU A 219 -1.05 -4.63 -5.44
CA GLU A 219 -1.56 -3.52 -6.24
C GLU A 219 -1.64 -2.26 -5.39
N LEU A 220 -2.01 -2.37 -4.10
CA LEU A 220 -1.97 -1.24 -3.17
C LEU A 220 -0.52 -0.77 -2.95
N ALA A 221 0.44 -1.70 -2.83
CA ALA A 221 1.85 -1.35 -2.76
C ALA A 221 2.35 -0.65 -4.04
N SER A 222 1.89 -1.11 -5.21
CA SER A 222 2.19 -0.49 -6.50
C SER A 222 1.55 0.89 -6.59
N LEU A 223 0.28 1.08 -6.21
CA LEU A 223 -0.38 2.39 -6.17
C LEU A 223 0.47 3.42 -5.42
N PHE A 224 0.93 3.09 -4.20
CA PHE A 224 1.75 4.01 -3.41
C PHE A 224 3.13 4.23 -4.00
N SER A 225 3.83 3.16 -4.39
CA SER A 225 5.25 3.22 -4.76
C SER A 225 5.47 3.68 -6.19
N ASP A 226 4.67 3.16 -7.12
CA ASP A 226 4.83 3.34 -8.56
C ASP A 226 4.05 4.55 -9.09
N TYR A 227 2.89 4.87 -8.51
CA TYR A 227 2.04 5.96 -9.00
C TYR A 227 2.08 7.18 -8.08
N LEU A 228 1.53 7.07 -6.88
CA LEU A 228 1.30 8.23 -5.99
C LEU A 228 2.60 8.90 -5.54
N TYR A 229 3.63 8.12 -5.18
CA TYR A 229 4.91 8.69 -4.76
C TYR A 229 5.58 9.43 -5.91
N ARG A 230 5.60 8.82 -7.09
CA ARG A 230 6.20 9.44 -8.28
C ARG A 230 5.48 10.70 -8.68
N LEU A 231 4.16 10.68 -8.66
CA LEU A 231 3.33 11.84 -8.95
C LEU A 231 3.59 13.00 -7.97
N LYS A 232 3.74 12.73 -6.66
CA LYS A 232 4.10 13.75 -5.67
C LYS A 232 5.49 14.39 -5.90
N GLU A 233 6.42 13.67 -6.51
CA GLU A 233 7.74 14.21 -6.89
C GLU A 233 7.70 14.92 -8.26
N TRP A 234 7.08 14.30 -9.26
CA TRP A 234 7.05 14.80 -10.63
C TRP A 234 6.28 16.11 -10.76
N THR A 235 5.17 16.27 -10.04
CA THR A 235 4.42 17.54 -9.98
C THR A 235 5.27 18.69 -9.42
N LYS A 236 6.27 18.38 -8.59
CA LYS A 236 7.25 19.35 -8.06
C LYS A 236 8.50 19.53 -8.93
N GLY A 237 8.60 18.79 -10.03
CA GLY A 237 9.78 18.78 -10.91
C GLY A 237 10.97 17.97 -10.38
N ASN A 238 10.76 17.10 -9.39
CA ASN A 238 11.82 16.29 -8.80
C ASN A 238 11.95 14.93 -9.50
N LYS A 239 13.14 14.31 -9.42
CA LYS A 239 13.34 12.90 -9.77
C LYS A 239 12.73 11.99 -8.70
N ALA A 240 12.02 10.95 -9.14
CA ALA A 240 11.45 9.94 -8.25
C ALA A 240 12.15 8.58 -8.44
N TRP A 241 12.78 8.02 -7.42
CA TRP A 241 13.40 6.69 -7.51
C TRP A 241 12.52 5.61 -6.93
N GLU A 242 12.50 5.47 -5.60
CA GLU A 242 11.73 4.46 -4.89
C GLU A 242 11.10 5.06 -3.64
N LEU A 243 9.91 4.57 -3.28
CA LEU A 243 9.27 4.85 -1.99
C LEU A 243 9.92 3.98 -0.91
N ASN A 244 10.42 4.60 0.15
CA ASN A 244 11.11 3.94 1.26
C ASN A 244 10.83 4.68 2.58
N GLU A 245 11.35 4.15 3.68
CA GLU A 245 11.15 4.69 5.03
C GLU A 245 11.60 6.15 5.20
N HIS A 246 12.55 6.65 4.39
CA HIS A 246 13.04 8.02 4.50
C HIS A 246 12.11 9.04 3.85
N ASN A 247 11.38 8.65 2.80
CA ASN A 247 10.47 9.55 2.08
C ASN A 247 8.97 9.24 2.30
N ILE A 248 8.65 8.19 3.06
CA ILE A 248 7.28 7.81 3.43
C ILE A 248 6.50 8.92 4.15
N HIS A 249 7.20 9.80 4.85
CA HIS A 249 6.61 10.93 5.57
C HIS A 249 5.77 11.86 4.67
N LYS A 250 6.00 11.84 3.34
CA LYS A 250 5.23 12.59 2.34
C LYS A 250 3.74 12.22 2.28
N PHE A 251 3.38 11.07 2.84
CA PHE A 251 1.99 10.60 2.92
C PHE A 251 1.36 10.82 4.31
N LYS A 252 2.12 11.22 5.32
CA LYS A 252 1.61 11.45 6.69
C LYS A 252 0.64 12.63 6.76
N GLY A 253 0.89 13.67 5.96
CA GLY A 253 -0.06 14.76 5.77
C GLY A 253 -0.20 15.70 6.98
N ILE A 254 -1.34 16.37 7.06
CA ILE A 254 -1.74 17.32 8.11
C ILE A 254 -2.47 16.55 9.21
N THR A 255 -2.01 16.71 10.46
CA THR A 255 -2.60 16.09 11.65
C THR A 255 -3.72 16.94 12.22
N TRP A 256 -4.56 16.38 13.10
CA TRP A 256 -5.62 17.13 13.78
C TRP A 256 -5.09 18.27 14.67
N GLN A 257 -3.86 18.15 15.18
CA GLN A 257 -3.21 19.16 16.04
C GLN A 257 -2.70 20.39 15.28
N ASP A 258 -2.50 20.27 13.97
CA ASP A 258 -1.95 21.34 13.14
C ASP A 258 -2.92 22.52 12.98
N ASN A 259 -2.66 23.62 13.68
CA ASN A 259 -3.57 24.78 13.73
C ASN A 259 -3.09 26.00 12.94
N PHE A 260 -2.05 25.86 12.11
CA PHE A 260 -1.57 26.94 11.26
C PHE A 260 -2.50 27.17 10.04
N PRO A 261 -2.54 28.39 9.45
CA PRO A 261 -3.50 28.75 8.40
C PRO A 261 -3.53 27.80 7.21
N TYR A 262 -2.37 27.31 6.77
CA TYR A 262 -2.27 26.32 5.69
C TYR A 262 -3.00 25.01 6.02
N ALA A 263 -2.88 24.51 7.26
CA ALA A 263 -3.60 23.31 7.68
C ALA A 263 -5.10 23.56 7.77
N GLN A 264 -5.50 24.71 8.32
CA GLN A 264 -6.91 25.08 8.48
C GLN A 264 -7.64 25.17 7.14
N TYR A 265 -6.97 25.63 6.07
CA TYR A 265 -7.55 25.68 4.73
C TYR A 265 -7.98 24.29 4.24
N TYR A 266 -7.07 23.31 4.25
CA TYR A 266 -7.38 21.95 3.79
C TYR A 266 -8.32 21.21 4.74
N LYS A 267 -8.16 21.39 6.06
CA LYS A 267 -9.10 20.85 7.05
C LYS A 267 -10.52 21.38 6.84
N GLY A 268 -10.68 22.67 6.57
CA GLY A 268 -11.97 23.29 6.31
C GLY A 268 -12.62 22.76 5.03
N ALA A 269 -11.84 22.65 3.94
CA ALA A 269 -12.32 22.07 2.68
C ALA A 269 -12.79 20.62 2.87
N PHE A 270 -12.01 19.81 3.59
CA PHE A 270 -12.38 18.43 3.92
C PHE A 270 -13.63 18.38 4.79
N ALA A 271 -13.68 19.14 5.89
CA ALA A 271 -14.81 19.14 6.82
C ALA A 271 -16.12 19.55 6.12
N TYR A 272 -16.05 20.54 5.22
CA TYR A 272 -17.18 20.92 4.40
C TYR A 272 -17.62 19.80 3.46
N ALA A 273 -16.69 19.20 2.71
CA ALA A 273 -16.99 18.10 1.81
C ALA A 273 -17.58 16.89 2.56
N ASP A 274 -17.02 16.54 3.71
CA ASP A 274 -17.49 15.46 4.57
C ASP A 274 -18.91 15.73 5.11
N THR A 275 -19.17 16.96 5.57
CA THR A 275 -20.51 17.39 6.02
C THR A 275 -21.54 17.28 4.90
N VAL A 276 -21.20 17.74 3.69
CA VAL A 276 -22.09 17.66 2.53
C VAL A 276 -22.36 16.21 2.14
N ASN A 277 -21.34 15.35 2.19
CA ASN A 277 -21.46 13.94 1.81
C ASN A 277 -22.33 13.12 2.77
N HIS A 278 -22.36 13.50 4.05
CA HIS A 278 -23.19 12.87 5.08
C HIS A 278 -24.52 13.59 5.31
N SER A 279 -24.79 14.69 4.58
CA SER A 279 -26.05 15.42 4.69
C SER A 279 -27.24 14.59 4.20
N THR A 280 -28.35 14.64 4.96
CA THR A 280 -29.60 13.96 4.64
C THR A 280 -30.44 14.68 3.56
N THR A 281 -30.01 15.86 3.10
CA THR A 281 -30.70 16.64 2.05
C THR A 281 -29.83 16.92 0.81
N PRO A 282 -29.28 15.91 0.10
CA PRO A 282 -28.45 16.13 -1.11
C PRO A 282 -29.18 16.82 -2.26
N PHE A 283 -30.53 16.83 -2.24
CA PHE A 283 -31.36 17.46 -3.26
C PHE A 283 -31.29 19.00 -3.21
N VAL A 284 -31.04 19.59 -2.04
CA VAL A 284 -30.99 21.05 -1.86
C VAL A 284 -29.63 21.61 -2.30
N SER A 285 -28.54 20.88 -2.06
CA SER A 285 -27.19 21.30 -2.45
C SER A 285 -26.91 21.15 -3.95
N GLY A 286 -27.71 20.38 -4.69
CA GLY A 286 -27.48 20.05 -6.11
C GLY A 286 -26.22 19.21 -6.39
N MET A 287 -25.27 19.19 -5.46
CA MET A 287 -24.03 18.43 -5.49
C MET A 287 -24.18 17.14 -4.69
N ARG A 288 -23.89 16.01 -5.33
CA ARG A 288 -23.81 14.69 -4.67
C ARG A 288 -22.35 14.26 -4.65
N LYS A 289 -21.83 13.94 -3.46
CA LYS A 289 -20.49 13.39 -3.22
C LYS A 289 -19.34 14.30 -3.67
N LEU A 290 -19.04 15.31 -2.84
CA LEU A 290 -17.84 16.12 -2.99
C LEU A 290 -16.58 15.30 -2.70
N LYS A 291 -15.60 15.42 -3.57
CA LYS A 291 -14.27 14.83 -3.36
C LYS A 291 -13.49 15.67 -2.35
N PRO A 292 -13.07 15.13 -1.21
CA PRO A 292 -12.51 15.95 -0.13
C PRO A 292 -10.97 16.07 -0.20
N PHE A 293 -10.34 15.65 -1.30
CA PHE A 293 -8.89 15.65 -1.50
C PHE A 293 -8.52 15.68 -3.00
N GLN A 294 -7.31 16.12 -3.33
CA GLN A 294 -6.69 16.02 -4.66
C GLN A 294 -5.26 15.46 -4.53
N LEU A 295 -4.70 14.88 -5.60
CA LEU A 295 -3.41 14.16 -5.55
C LEU A 295 -2.20 15.04 -5.19
N ASP A 296 -2.21 16.29 -5.66
CA ASP A 296 -1.17 17.30 -5.44
C ASP A 296 -1.33 18.08 -4.12
N THR A 297 -2.44 17.87 -3.41
CA THR A 297 -2.71 18.49 -2.10
C THR A 297 -2.16 17.64 -0.93
N PRO A 298 -1.97 18.26 0.26
CA PRO A 298 -1.70 17.50 1.48
C PRO A 298 -2.84 16.56 1.84
N ILE A 299 -2.48 15.39 2.35
CA ILE A 299 -3.45 14.43 2.90
C ILE A 299 -3.81 14.89 4.31
N ILE A 300 -5.04 14.66 4.76
CA ILE A 300 -5.39 14.78 6.18
C ILE A 300 -5.17 13.43 6.84
N ALA A 301 -4.40 13.41 7.92
CA ALA A 301 -4.07 12.19 8.62
C ALA A 301 -5.31 11.60 9.31
N GLY A 302 -5.36 10.27 9.50
CA GLY A 302 -6.53 9.60 10.05
C GLY A 302 -7.33 8.86 8.98
N LYS A 303 -8.64 8.74 9.20
CA LYS A 303 -9.60 8.13 8.26
C LYS A 303 -9.50 8.70 6.82
N PRO A 304 -9.28 10.01 6.60
CA PRO A 304 -9.21 10.56 5.24
C PRO A 304 -8.12 9.95 4.37
N PHE A 305 -7.00 9.50 4.94
CA PHE A 305 -5.95 8.79 4.22
C PHE A 305 -6.44 7.45 3.62
N PHE A 306 -7.28 6.72 4.36
CA PHE A 306 -7.83 5.45 3.91
C PHE A 306 -8.84 5.67 2.77
N ASP A 307 -9.67 6.69 2.90
CA ASP A 307 -10.61 7.13 1.87
C ASP A 307 -9.85 7.58 0.61
N TYR A 308 -8.78 8.36 0.77
CA TYR A 308 -7.84 8.75 -0.29
C TYR A 308 -7.27 7.53 -1.01
N ALA A 309 -6.68 6.57 -0.27
CA ALA A 309 -6.05 5.40 -0.87
C ALA A 309 -7.06 4.54 -1.64
N LYS A 310 -8.22 4.28 -1.04
CA LYS A 310 -9.30 3.50 -1.67
C LYS A 310 -9.85 4.18 -2.92
N HIS A 311 -9.97 5.51 -2.90
CA HIS A 311 -10.44 6.28 -4.05
C HIS A 311 -9.50 6.15 -5.24
N TYR A 312 -8.21 6.45 -5.06
CA TYR A 312 -7.25 6.35 -6.18
C TYR A 312 -6.92 4.92 -6.58
N PHE A 313 -7.05 3.95 -5.67
CA PHE A 313 -7.00 2.54 -6.04
C PHE A 313 -8.10 2.20 -7.06
N LYS A 314 -9.33 2.65 -6.81
CA LYS A 314 -10.46 2.41 -7.71
C LYS A 314 -10.33 3.15 -9.04
N ILE A 315 -9.94 4.42 -9.02
CA ILE A 315 -9.76 5.19 -10.26
C ILE A 315 -8.65 4.58 -11.12
N LEU A 316 -7.51 4.22 -10.52
CA LEU A 316 -6.43 3.59 -11.27
C LEU A 316 -6.88 2.25 -11.87
N LYS A 317 -7.70 1.48 -11.15
CA LYS A 317 -8.27 0.24 -11.67
C LYS A 317 -9.24 0.44 -12.82
N ASP A 318 -10.06 1.50 -12.76
CA ASP A 318 -10.95 1.91 -13.84
C ASP A 318 -10.15 2.28 -15.09
N ILE A 319 -9.14 3.17 -14.95
CA ILE A 319 -8.24 3.58 -16.05
C ILE A 319 -7.51 2.38 -16.69
N GLN A 320 -7.17 1.37 -15.88
CA GLN A 320 -6.47 0.16 -16.36
C GLN A 320 -7.41 -0.90 -16.94
N ASN A 321 -8.73 -0.74 -16.80
CA ASN A 321 -9.73 -1.66 -17.29
C ASN A 321 -10.42 -1.10 -18.54
N ASN A 322 -9.92 -1.48 -19.71
CA ASN A 322 -10.48 -1.03 -20.99
C ASN A 322 -11.68 -1.88 -21.47
N ASP A 323 -12.47 -2.39 -20.53
CA ASP A 323 -13.69 -3.12 -20.87
C ASP A 323 -14.71 -2.16 -21.51
N LYS A 324 -15.55 -2.68 -22.39
CA LYS A 324 -16.54 -1.87 -23.11
C LYS A 324 -17.71 -1.42 -22.23
N TYR A 325 -18.04 -2.20 -21.20
CA TYR A 325 -19.25 -2.04 -20.39
C TYR A 325 -18.96 -1.76 -18.92
N GLU A 326 -17.72 -1.94 -18.47
CA GLU A 326 -17.27 -1.65 -17.11
C GLU A 326 -16.35 -0.43 -17.06
N GLY A 327 -16.49 0.39 -16.02
CA GLY A 327 -15.67 1.60 -15.83
C GLY A 327 -16.35 2.88 -16.34
N TYR A 328 -15.72 4.01 -16.04
CA TYR A 328 -16.22 5.33 -16.43
C TYR A 328 -15.26 6.07 -17.36
N PHE A 329 -13.95 5.83 -17.27
CA PHE A 329 -12.96 6.74 -17.85
C PHE A 329 -12.37 6.26 -19.16
N ILE A 330 -11.94 5.00 -19.24
CA ILE A 330 -11.33 4.43 -20.45
C ILE A 330 -12.09 3.15 -20.80
N ASN A 331 -13.03 3.26 -21.74
CA ASN A 331 -13.86 2.14 -22.15
C ASN A 331 -13.79 1.98 -23.68
N ASP A 332 -13.59 0.75 -24.16
CA ASP A 332 -13.52 0.41 -25.58
C ASP A 332 -12.52 1.25 -26.41
N ASN A 333 -11.47 1.79 -25.77
CA ASN A 333 -10.51 2.70 -26.41
C ASN A 333 -9.47 1.94 -27.22
N ASP A 334 -9.37 2.22 -28.52
CA ASP A 334 -8.52 1.46 -29.46
C ASP A 334 -7.03 1.58 -29.18
N ILE A 335 -6.55 2.77 -28.75
CA ILE A 335 -5.16 2.95 -28.32
C ILE A 335 -4.87 1.98 -27.19
N VAL A 336 -5.69 1.99 -26.14
CA VAL A 336 -5.47 1.18 -24.94
C VAL A 336 -5.60 -0.31 -25.23
N LYS A 337 -6.50 -0.75 -26.13
CA LYS A 337 -6.56 -2.15 -26.60
C LYS A 337 -5.22 -2.61 -27.17
N THR A 338 -4.60 -1.78 -28.03
CA THR A 338 -3.28 -2.06 -28.56
C THR A 338 -2.22 -2.08 -27.45
N LEU A 339 -2.26 -1.16 -26.49
CA LEU A 339 -1.31 -1.13 -25.36
C LEU A 339 -1.47 -2.32 -24.41
N ASP A 340 -2.63 -2.97 -24.40
CA ASP A 340 -2.93 -4.15 -23.59
C ASP A 340 -2.50 -5.47 -24.24
N LEU A 341 -2.01 -5.45 -25.48
CA LEU A 341 -1.43 -6.62 -26.13
C LEU A 341 -0.22 -7.16 -25.36
N ARG A 342 -0.02 -8.48 -25.41
CA ARG A 342 1.06 -9.17 -24.69
C ARG A 342 2.45 -8.61 -25.01
N THR A 343 2.65 -8.12 -26.22
CA THR A 343 3.89 -7.48 -26.68
C THR A 343 4.24 -6.24 -25.87
N TYR A 344 3.24 -5.45 -25.43
CA TYR A 344 3.43 -4.21 -24.68
C TYR A 344 3.23 -4.38 -23.17
N LYS A 345 2.56 -5.44 -22.70
CA LYS A 345 2.52 -5.78 -21.27
C LYS A 345 3.87 -6.25 -20.70
N ASN A 346 4.72 -6.81 -21.55
CA ASN A 346 6.00 -7.37 -21.14
C ASN A 346 7.18 -6.41 -21.38
N GLY A 347 8.24 -6.56 -20.59
CA GLY A 347 9.45 -5.75 -20.69
C GLY A 347 9.45 -4.50 -19.81
N VAL A 348 10.63 -4.19 -19.25
CA VAL A 348 10.80 -3.06 -18.31
C VAL A 348 10.39 -1.74 -18.97
N GLY A 349 10.86 -1.48 -20.19
CA GLY A 349 10.58 -0.23 -20.89
C GLY A 349 9.11 -0.01 -21.21
N ASN A 350 8.39 -1.06 -21.62
CA ASN A 350 6.96 -0.93 -21.90
C ASN A 350 6.16 -0.69 -20.61
N ARG A 351 6.49 -1.38 -19.51
CA ARG A 351 5.85 -1.14 -18.20
C ARG A 351 6.08 0.28 -17.69
N ILE A 352 7.29 0.82 -17.83
CA ILE A 352 7.59 2.21 -17.47
C ILE A 352 6.75 3.17 -18.32
N THR A 353 6.70 2.93 -19.63
CA THR A 353 5.94 3.79 -20.56
C THR A 353 4.44 3.77 -20.24
N ARG A 354 3.86 2.58 -20.01
CA ARG A 354 2.46 2.44 -19.62
C ARG A 354 2.17 3.12 -18.29
N LEU A 355 3.07 3.02 -17.31
CA LEU A 355 2.95 3.71 -16.03
C LEU A 355 2.93 5.23 -16.21
N LEU A 356 3.79 5.81 -17.07
CA LEU A 356 3.78 7.25 -17.34
C LEU A 356 2.42 7.69 -17.92
N PHE A 357 1.89 6.93 -18.87
CA PHE A 357 0.59 7.16 -19.48
C PHE A 357 -0.55 7.10 -18.44
N ASP A 358 -0.65 5.99 -17.69
CA ASP A 358 -1.68 5.79 -16.67
C ASP A 358 -1.61 6.87 -15.57
N THR A 359 -0.40 7.28 -15.18
CA THR A 359 -0.20 8.33 -14.15
C THR A 359 -0.67 9.69 -14.63
N ALA A 360 -0.47 10.02 -15.91
CA ALA A 360 -0.93 11.28 -16.49
C ALA A 360 -2.45 11.34 -16.54
N ILE A 361 -3.10 10.24 -16.94
CA ILE A 361 -4.56 10.12 -16.94
C ILE A 361 -5.11 10.18 -15.52
N LEU A 362 -4.49 9.46 -14.57
CA LEU A 362 -4.89 9.49 -13.16
C LEU A 362 -4.90 10.92 -12.61
N LEU A 363 -3.88 11.73 -12.94
CA LEU A 363 -3.79 13.13 -12.53
C LEU A 363 -4.82 14.04 -13.23
N TYR A 364 -5.09 13.79 -14.51
CA TYR A 364 -6.12 14.52 -15.24
C TYR A 364 -7.51 14.24 -14.64
N VAL A 365 -7.85 12.96 -14.47
CA VAL A 365 -9.12 12.51 -13.89
C VAL A 365 -9.28 13.05 -12.47
N ASP A 366 -8.21 13.01 -11.67
CA ASP A 366 -8.21 13.57 -10.32
C ASP A 366 -8.64 15.03 -10.27
N ARG A 367 -8.13 15.82 -11.23
CA ARG A 367 -8.22 17.27 -11.23
C ARG A 367 -9.48 17.80 -11.90
N PHE A 368 -9.92 17.17 -12.98
CA PHE A 368 -10.95 17.73 -13.85
C PHE A 368 -12.22 16.91 -13.98
N CYS A 369 -12.19 15.60 -13.69
CA CYS A 369 -13.36 14.76 -13.87
C CYS A 369 -14.16 14.62 -12.57
N PRO A 370 -15.50 14.78 -12.61
CA PRO A 370 -16.35 14.45 -11.47
C PRO A 370 -16.42 12.93 -11.26
N GLU A 371 -16.93 12.48 -10.10
CA GLU A 371 -17.08 11.03 -9.79
C GLU A 371 -17.96 10.30 -10.82
N ARG A 372 -18.88 11.03 -11.46
CA ARG A 372 -19.70 10.55 -12.57
C ARG A 372 -19.53 11.50 -13.74
N PRO A 373 -18.57 11.23 -14.64
CA PRO A 373 -18.31 12.10 -15.78
C PRO A 373 -19.52 12.15 -16.71
N GLU A 374 -19.86 13.36 -17.15
CA GLU A 374 -20.81 13.56 -18.23
C GLU A 374 -20.12 13.39 -19.58
N LYS A 375 -20.90 13.38 -20.66
CA LYS A 375 -20.38 13.19 -22.01
C LYS A 375 -19.29 14.22 -22.38
N VAL A 376 -19.47 15.47 -21.96
CA VAL A 376 -18.50 16.55 -22.24
C VAL A 376 -17.18 16.30 -21.51
N ASP A 377 -17.22 15.80 -20.28
CA ASP A 377 -16.01 15.46 -19.51
C ASP A 377 -15.23 14.33 -20.21
N LEU A 378 -15.94 13.33 -20.72
CA LEU A 378 -15.35 12.19 -21.43
C LEU A 378 -14.77 12.62 -22.79
N GLU A 379 -15.44 13.49 -23.53
CA GLU A 379 -14.91 14.02 -24.81
C GLU A 379 -13.62 14.83 -24.62
N MET A 380 -13.48 15.56 -23.50
CA MET A 380 -12.23 16.25 -23.16
C MET A 380 -11.15 15.28 -22.68
N LEU A 381 -11.52 14.26 -21.91
CA LEU A 381 -10.63 13.19 -21.48
C LEU A 381 -10.07 12.42 -22.69
N ASP A 382 -10.90 12.06 -23.66
CA ASP A 382 -10.48 11.34 -24.87
C ASP A 382 -9.44 12.11 -25.67
N GLN A 383 -9.61 13.44 -25.79
CA GLN A 383 -8.60 14.30 -26.40
C GLN A 383 -7.29 14.29 -25.60
N PHE A 384 -7.39 14.38 -24.27
CA PHE A 384 -6.22 14.31 -23.40
C PHE A 384 -5.52 12.95 -23.47
N VAL A 385 -6.27 11.84 -23.60
CA VAL A 385 -5.73 10.48 -23.75
C VAL A 385 -4.80 10.41 -24.96
N VAL A 386 -5.16 11.03 -26.09
CA VAL A 386 -4.28 11.08 -27.27
C VAL A 386 -2.99 11.84 -26.94
N PHE A 387 -3.06 13.02 -26.31
CA PHE A 387 -1.87 13.77 -25.92
C PHE A 387 -0.99 13.02 -24.92
N ALA A 388 -1.58 12.42 -23.88
CA ALA A 388 -0.87 11.62 -22.89
C ALA A 388 -0.21 10.40 -23.52
N PHE A 389 -0.90 9.75 -24.48
CA PHE A 389 -0.35 8.64 -25.26
C PHE A 389 0.84 9.07 -26.09
N VAL A 390 0.69 10.12 -26.92
CA VAL A 390 1.78 10.62 -27.78
C VAL A 390 2.97 11.02 -26.91
N TRP A 391 2.75 11.76 -25.84
CA TRP A 391 3.82 12.14 -24.91
C TRP A 391 4.50 10.92 -24.29
N ALA A 392 3.78 9.97 -23.69
CA ALA A 392 4.41 8.83 -23.02
C ALA A 392 5.14 7.93 -24.03
N TYR A 393 4.50 7.62 -25.17
CA TYR A 393 5.06 6.70 -26.16
C TYR A 393 6.08 7.35 -27.10
N SER A 394 6.22 8.68 -27.13
CA SER A 394 7.36 9.35 -27.75
C SER A 394 8.69 8.93 -27.11
N LEU A 395 8.71 8.74 -25.78
CA LEU A 395 9.86 8.16 -25.09
C LEU A 395 10.14 6.74 -25.60
N ARG A 396 9.11 5.90 -25.68
CA ARG A 396 9.28 4.50 -26.10
C ARG A 396 9.71 4.37 -27.56
N ALA A 397 9.23 5.25 -28.42
CA ALA A 397 9.53 5.27 -29.85
C ALA A 397 10.98 5.68 -30.13
N GLN A 398 11.57 6.57 -29.32
CA GLN A 398 12.89 7.14 -29.56
C GLN A 398 14.04 6.35 -28.90
N TYR A 399 13.75 5.40 -27.99
CA TYR A 399 14.76 4.58 -27.31
C TYR A 399 14.66 3.08 -27.66
N GLN A 400 15.81 2.45 -27.91
CA GLN A 400 15.92 0.98 -27.98
C GLN A 400 15.50 0.34 -26.65
N ASN A 401 16.06 0.85 -25.55
CA ASN A 401 15.84 0.38 -24.19
C ASN A 401 15.41 1.56 -23.31
N VAL A 402 14.21 1.46 -22.73
CA VAL A 402 13.71 2.45 -21.76
C VAL A 402 13.94 1.92 -20.35
N GLY A 403 14.62 2.72 -19.53
CA GLY A 403 14.80 2.49 -18.09
C GLY A 403 14.33 3.68 -17.27
N TRP A 404 14.45 3.60 -15.94
CA TRP A 404 14.02 4.69 -15.07
C TRP A 404 14.85 5.97 -15.27
N LEU A 405 16.15 5.86 -15.53
CA LEU A 405 16.98 7.04 -15.77
C LEU A 405 16.50 7.84 -16.99
N SER A 406 16.24 7.16 -18.12
CA SER A 406 15.71 7.81 -19.33
C SER A 406 14.31 8.38 -19.10
N ALA A 407 13.44 7.67 -18.38
CA ALA A 407 12.10 8.18 -18.06
C ALA A 407 12.14 9.44 -17.18
N GLN A 408 13.00 9.47 -16.16
CA GLN A 408 13.15 10.64 -15.30
C GLN A 408 13.73 11.84 -16.07
N ASN A 409 14.72 11.62 -16.94
CA ASN A 409 15.27 12.68 -17.77
C ASN A 409 14.24 13.20 -18.79
N TYR A 410 13.45 12.30 -19.37
CA TYR A 410 12.36 12.63 -20.28
C TYR A 410 11.34 13.57 -19.65
N ILE A 411 10.89 13.26 -18.43
CA ILE A 411 9.93 14.08 -17.67
C ILE A 411 10.54 15.44 -17.30
N ILE A 412 11.82 15.50 -16.94
CA ILE A 412 12.47 16.76 -16.52
C ILE A 412 12.75 17.70 -17.70
N GLY A 413 12.84 17.16 -18.93
CA GLY A 413 12.93 17.95 -20.15
C GLY A 413 14.34 18.19 -20.67
N ASN A 414 15.07 17.11 -21.04
CA ASN A 414 16.46 17.20 -21.50
C ASN A 414 16.94 16.09 -22.46
N ASP A 415 16.06 15.21 -22.97
CA ASP A 415 16.53 13.99 -23.65
C ASP A 415 16.18 13.93 -25.15
N VAL A 416 14.88 14.01 -25.48
CA VAL A 416 14.38 13.75 -26.84
C VAL A 416 13.15 14.61 -27.17
N THR A 417 12.62 14.50 -28.39
CA THR A 417 11.37 15.15 -28.81
C THR A 417 10.24 14.83 -27.82
N ASN A 418 9.42 15.83 -27.50
CA ASN A 418 8.34 15.79 -26.49
C ASN A 418 8.82 15.56 -25.04
N SER A 419 10.12 15.71 -24.76
CA SER A 419 10.65 15.68 -23.39
C SER A 419 10.27 16.95 -22.63
N PHE A 420 9.23 16.84 -21.81
CA PHE A 420 8.80 17.87 -20.86
C PHE A 420 7.93 17.25 -19.75
N ASN A 421 7.68 18.03 -18.69
CA ASN A 421 6.95 17.57 -17.52
C ASN A 421 5.43 17.76 -17.68
N ILE A 422 4.76 16.79 -18.31
CA ILE A 422 3.30 16.84 -18.49
C ILE A 422 2.55 16.94 -17.16
N TYR A 423 3.05 16.31 -16.09
CA TYR A 423 2.38 16.31 -14.78
C TYR A 423 2.31 17.70 -14.18
N LYS A 424 3.40 18.47 -14.32
CA LYS A 424 3.44 19.86 -13.87
C LYS A 424 2.44 20.72 -14.66
N MET A 425 2.36 20.53 -15.97
CA MET A 425 1.40 21.24 -16.82
C MET A 425 -0.05 20.94 -16.42
N ILE A 426 -0.38 19.69 -16.10
CA ILE A 426 -1.70 19.32 -15.58
C ILE A 426 -1.98 20.06 -14.27
N THR A 427 -1.02 20.10 -13.33
CA THR A 427 -1.22 20.78 -12.02
C THR A 427 -1.22 22.29 -12.09
N GLU A 428 -0.68 22.90 -13.14
CA GLU A 428 -0.69 24.35 -13.33
C GLU A 428 -1.91 24.83 -14.12
N SER A 429 -2.62 23.91 -14.79
CA SER A 429 -3.81 24.23 -15.57
C SER A 429 -5.05 24.36 -14.68
N ASP A 430 -5.88 25.36 -14.97
CA ASP A 430 -7.13 25.68 -14.27
C ASP A 430 -8.35 24.99 -14.90
N SER A 431 -8.25 24.53 -16.14
CA SER A 431 -9.33 23.82 -16.85
C SER A 431 -8.79 22.80 -17.85
N PRO A 432 -9.61 21.83 -18.29
CA PRO A 432 -9.25 20.94 -19.40
C PRO A 432 -8.89 21.69 -20.68
N VAL A 433 -9.62 22.75 -21.00
CA VAL A 433 -9.44 23.50 -22.25
C VAL A 433 -8.09 24.22 -22.27
N SER A 434 -7.71 24.87 -21.17
CA SER A 434 -6.40 25.51 -21.06
C SER A 434 -5.26 24.49 -21.13
N LEU A 435 -5.41 23.34 -20.47
CA LEU A 435 -4.45 22.24 -20.56
C LEU A 435 -4.29 21.73 -22.00
N LEU A 436 -5.39 21.41 -22.68
CA LEU A 436 -5.36 20.89 -24.06
C LEU A 436 -4.70 21.88 -25.02
N SER A 437 -4.99 23.18 -24.87
CA SER A 437 -4.34 24.24 -25.66
C SER A 437 -2.84 24.29 -25.43
N VAL A 438 -2.39 24.19 -24.18
CA VAL A 438 -0.96 24.19 -23.85
C VAL A 438 -0.28 22.94 -24.40
N LEU A 439 -0.93 21.78 -24.33
CA LEU A 439 -0.40 20.53 -24.88
C LEU A 439 -0.32 20.53 -26.40
N SER A 440 -1.29 21.15 -27.10
CA SER A 440 -1.23 21.29 -28.56
C SER A 440 -0.04 22.10 -29.04
N ASP A 441 0.43 23.07 -28.24
CA ASP A 441 1.60 23.89 -28.57
C ASP A 441 2.92 23.17 -28.26
N ASN A 442 2.93 22.25 -27.28
CA ASN A 442 4.14 21.61 -26.78
C ASN A 442 4.42 20.23 -27.39
N ILE A 443 3.37 19.48 -27.74
CA ILE A 443 3.52 18.14 -28.34
C ILE A 443 3.66 18.29 -29.85
N ILE A 444 4.83 17.90 -30.35
CA ILE A 444 5.16 17.98 -31.76
C ILE A 444 5.29 16.59 -32.39
N PRO A 445 5.05 16.45 -33.72
CA PRO A 445 5.24 15.19 -34.43
C PRO A 445 6.67 14.67 -34.32
N LEU A 446 6.81 13.34 -34.29
CA LEU A 446 8.10 12.68 -34.37
C LEU A 446 8.55 12.57 -35.83
N SER A 447 9.79 12.96 -36.11
CA SER A 447 10.46 12.63 -37.37
C SER A 447 10.67 11.12 -37.48
N ILE A 448 10.38 10.53 -38.63
CA ILE A 448 10.59 9.08 -38.83
C ILE A 448 12.04 8.65 -38.57
N GLY A 449 13.01 9.56 -38.73
CA GLY A 449 14.42 9.33 -38.44
C GLY A 449 14.77 9.24 -36.96
N SER A 450 13.98 9.87 -36.06
CA SER A 450 14.18 9.76 -34.60
C SER A 450 13.49 8.54 -34.00
N VAL A 451 12.60 7.88 -34.76
CA VAL A 451 11.93 6.65 -34.30
C VAL A 451 12.87 5.47 -34.47
N VAL A 452 13.14 4.82 -33.34
CA VAL A 452 14.01 3.64 -33.22
C VAL A 452 13.21 2.35 -33.02
N ALA A 453 11.95 2.46 -32.55
CA ALA A 453 11.01 1.35 -32.49
C ALA A 453 10.75 0.74 -33.89
N LYS A 454 10.32 -0.52 -33.92
CA LYS A 454 10.02 -1.23 -35.17
C LYS A 454 8.89 -0.52 -35.93
N LYS A 455 9.16 -0.25 -37.21
CA LYS A 455 8.27 0.49 -38.13
C LYS A 455 7.56 -0.43 -39.11
N ASP A 456 7.89 -1.71 -39.11
CA ASP A 456 7.25 -2.68 -39.98
C ASP A 456 5.81 -2.91 -39.49
N ASN A 457 4.92 -3.19 -40.43
CA ASN A 457 3.56 -3.65 -40.13
C ASN A 457 2.76 -2.67 -39.25
N LEU A 458 2.87 -1.36 -39.53
CA LEU A 458 2.16 -0.32 -38.77
C LEU A 458 0.65 -0.54 -38.78
N ASP A 459 0.10 -0.88 -39.93
CA ASP A 459 -1.35 -0.97 -40.15
C ASP A 459 -1.88 -2.41 -40.03
N ASP A 460 -1.07 -3.35 -39.50
CA ASP A 460 -1.48 -4.73 -39.26
C ASP A 460 -2.48 -4.82 -38.10
N GLN A 461 -3.56 -5.57 -38.31
CA GLN A 461 -4.61 -5.85 -37.33
C GLN A 461 -4.68 -7.36 -37.02
N ASP A 462 -5.16 -7.71 -35.82
CA ASP A 462 -5.55 -9.08 -35.52
C ASP A 462 -7.00 -9.39 -35.96
N GLU A 463 -7.46 -10.61 -35.68
CA GLU A 463 -8.81 -11.10 -36.04
C GLU A 463 -9.94 -10.28 -35.38
N GLU A 464 -9.64 -9.55 -34.31
CA GLU A 464 -10.59 -8.67 -33.61
C GLU A 464 -10.52 -7.21 -34.11
N GLY A 465 -9.68 -6.92 -35.10
CA GLY A 465 -9.50 -5.60 -35.69
C GLY A 465 -8.56 -4.68 -34.89
N ILE A 466 -7.83 -5.20 -33.90
CA ILE A 466 -6.94 -4.40 -33.05
C ILE A 466 -5.59 -4.24 -33.76
N TYR A 467 -5.14 -2.98 -33.90
CA TYR A 467 -3.84 -2.68 -34.48
C TYR A 467 -2.70 -3.20 -33.59
N GLN A 468 -1.71 -3.85 -34.20
CA GLN A 468 -0.62 -4.52 -33.47
C GLN A 468 0.56 -3.58 -33.16
N ASN A 469 0.67 -2.43 -33.85
CA ASN A 469 1.73 -1.45 -33.65
C ASN A 469 1.17 -0.12 -33.13
N TYR A 470 1.59 0.31 -31.93
CA TYR A 470 1.11 1.59 -31.37
C TYR A 470 1.48 2.80 -32.24
N LEU A 471 2.53 2.71 -33.06
CA LEU A 471 2.91 3.79 -33.98
C LEU A 471 1.84 4.05 -35.06
N HIS A 472 0.90 3.12 -35.28
CA HIS A 472 -0.31 3.38 -36.06
C HIS A 472 -1.02 4.65 -35.57
N TYR A 473 -1.22 4.78 -34.26
CA TYR A 473 -1.93 5.92 -33.70
C TYR A 473 -1.10 7.21 -33.73
N PHE A 474 0.24 7.13 -33.80
CA PHE A 474 1.06 8.30 -34.10
C PHE A 474 0.77 8.81 -35.52
N LYS A 475 0.71 7.90 -36.50
CA LYS A 475 0.39 8.23 -37.90
C LYS A 475 -1.04 8.78 -38.04
N THR A 476 -2.03 8.07 -37.52
CA THR A 476 -3.46 8.44 -37.65
C THR A 476 -3.79 9.78 -36.97
N ASN A 477 -3.12 10.10 -35.84
CA ASN A 477 -3.26 11.38 -35.16
C ASN A 477 -2.29 12.47 -35.66
N LYS A 478 -1.57 12.25 -36.77
CA LYS A 478 -0.64 13.22 -37.39
C LYS A 478 0.56 13.63 -36.51
N TYR A 479 1.02 12.72 -35.65
CA TYR A 479 2.22 12.87 -34.82
C TYR A 479 3.42 12.04 -35.32
N LEU A 480 3.40 11.60 -36.57
CA LEU A 480 4.52 10.97 -37.25
C LEU A 480 4.74 11.66 -38.60
N GLU A 481 5.87 12.33 -38.75
CA GLU A 481 6.25 13.01 -39.99
C GLU A 481 7.18 12.13 -40.83
N ASP A 482 6.77 11.89 -42.08
CA ASP A 482 7.64 11.30 -43.09
C ASP A 482 8.32 12.43 -43.88
N LYS A 483 9.65 12.43 -43.95
CA LYS A 483 10.42 13.54 -44.57
C LYS A 483 10.17 13.70 -46.09
N ASN A 484 9.36 12.82 -46.69
CA ASN A 484 9.07 12.79 -48.11
C ASN A 484 7.70 13.40 -48.50
N GLU A 485 6.89 13.85 -47.55
CA GLU A 485 5.64 14.57 -47.83
C GLU A 485 5.85 16.07 -47.57
N LYS A 486 6.33 16.79 -48.59
CA LYS A 486 6.27 18.25 -48.68
C LYS A 486 5.49 18.69 -49.90
#